data_AF-A0A6J7IFS5-F1
#
_entry.id   AF-A0A6J7IFS5-F1
#
_cell.length_a   1.000
_cell.length_b   1.000
_cell.length_c   1.000
_cell.angle_alpha   90.00
_cell.angle_beta   90.00
_cell.angle_gamma   90.00
#
_symmetry.space_group_name_H-M   'P 1'
#
loop_
_entity.id
_entity.type
_entity.pdbx_description
1 polymer ?
#
loop_
_entity_poly.entity_id
_entity_poly.type
_entity_poly.pdbx_seq_one_letter_code
_entity_poly.pdbx_strand_id
1 'polypeptide(L)'
;MDQHKSELHSANWRMGKVLRDSGVKVFQIETTMNNNVFGTEGPMSVLQKREWEWSLKDRITMAGMKSALDRMPQRTRRSIFNSWQAPHAMTSVQAGEVEAVHKLTTENVYAQHLVPVEGQTDILTMGLPYISPYNVNSILNPILVACLGLGYFFNLYRGRPPVREGGVVIMSHPTPWEFHPVHHPSYIDFFDQVLTQTHDPVVMSEQFEKSFAEDEWYRHLYRTSYAYHGVHPFYMWYWCSHALEHVGQVIIVGGDVRAVRRLGFKPASTLQDALEMASDVVGRDATITHLHNPPILMADVS
;
A
#
# COMPACT_ATOMS: atom_id res chain seq x y z
N MET A 1 -5.35 6.12 -10.10
CA MET A 1 -6.54 6.71 -9.48
C MET A 1 -7.42 7.28 -10.57
N ASP A 2 -8.73 7.28 -10.35
CA ASP A 2 -9.72 7.92 -11.21
C ASP A 2 -9.62 9.45 -11.06
N GLN A 3 -8.82 10.10 -11.92
CA GLN A 3 -8.43 11.50 -11.77
C GLN A 3 -9.64 12.44 -11.76
N HIS A 4 -10.62 12.16 -12.61
CA HIS A 4 -11.79 13.02 -12.78
C HIS A 4 -12.81 12.92 -11.63
N LYS A 5 -12.70 11.89 -10.79
CA LYS A 5 -13.48 11.72 -9.56
C LYS A 5 -12.68 12.01 -8.28
N SER A 6 -11.44 12.46 -8.42
CA SER A 6 -10.53 12.70 -7.30
C SER A 6 -10.58 14.17 -6.86
N GLU A 7 -10.93 14.42 -5.61
CA GLU A 7 -10.87 15.76 -5.01
C GLU A 7 -9.43 16.30 -4.98
N LEU A 8 -8.44 15.43 -4.78
CA LEU A 8 -7.02 15.80 -4.83
C LEU A 8 -6.62 16.33 -6.22
N HIS A 9 -6.99 15.63 -7.30
CA HIS A 9 -6.71 16.11 -8.67
C HIS A 9 -7.45 17.42 -8.96
N SER A 10 -8.72 17.51 -8.55
CA SER A 10 -9.51 18.73 -8.68
C SER A 10 -8.87 19.92 -7.97
N ALA A 11 -8.32 19.73 -6.76
CA ALA A 11 -7.57 20.75 -6.04
C ALA A 11 -6.26 21.11 -6.75
N ASN A 12 -5.49 20.13 -7.21
CA ASN A 12 -4.23 20.34 -7.92
C ASN A 12 -4.43 21.15 -9.20
N TRP A 13 -5.46 20.85 -10.01
CA TRP A 13 -5.78 21.63 -11.22
C TRP A 13 -6.16 23.08 -10.90
N ARG A 14 -6.89 23.34 -9.81
CA ARG A 14 -7.20 24.70 -9.36
C ARG A 14 -5.94 25.46 -8.96
N MET A 15 -5.03 24.83 -8.22
CA MET A 15 -3.74 25.42 -7.85
C MET A 15 -2.87 25.69 -9.09
N GLY A 16 -2.80 24.75 -10.02
CA GLY A 16 -2.09 24.89 -11.29
C GLY A 16 -2.63 26.04 -12.13
N LYS A 17 -3.96 26.25 -12.15
CA LYS A 17 -4.58 27.40 -12.80
C LYS A 17 -4.12 28.73 -12.19
N VAL A 18 -4.07 28.85 -10.87
CA VAL A 18 -3.60 30.09 -10.20
C VAL A 18 -2.16 30.41 -10.62
N LEU A 19 -1.28 29.41 -10.63
CA LEU A 19 0.12 29.60 -11.05
C LEU A 19 0.23 30.06 -12.50
N ARG A 20 -0.49 29.38 -13.42
CA ARG A 20 -0.49 29.74 -14.84
C ARG A 20 -1.04 31.14 -15.07
N ASP A 21 -2.15 31.50 -14.43
CA ASP A 21 -2.80 32.80 -14.60
C ASP A 21 -1.95 33.95 -14.01
N SER A 22 -1.07 33.66 -13.05
CA SER A 22 -0.07 34.61 -12.54
C SER A 22 1.14 34.84 -13.48
N GLY A 23 1.18 34.15 -14.62
CA GLY A 23 2.25 34.28 -15.62
C GLY A 23 3.51 33.45 -15.33
N VAL A 24 3.47 32.56 -14.33
CA VAL A 24 4.58 31.63 -14.06
C VAL A 24 4.70 30.63 -15.21
N LYS A 25 5.86 30.63 -15.87
CA LYS A 25 6.17 29.68 -16.94
C LYS A 25 6.71 28.40 -16.35
N VAL A 26 5.92 27.33 -16.42
CA VAL A 26 6.31 25.99 -15.96
C VAL A 26 6.55 25.12 -17.18
N PHE A 27 7.69 24.44 -17.21
CA PHE A 27 8.01 23.39 -18.17
C PHE A 27 8.10 22.07 -17.42
N GLN A 28 7.26 21.11 -17.78
CA GLN A 28 7.16 19.83 -17.10
C GLN A 28 7.85 18.75 -17.92
N ILE A 29 8.60 17.88 -17.23
CA ILE A 29 9.10 16.64 -17.79
C ILE A 29 8.56 15.51 -16.91
N GLU A 30 7.83 14.59 -17.53
CA GLU A 30 7.38 13.37 -16.87
C GLU A 30 7.96 12.16 -17.59
N THR A 31 8.17 11.10 -16.82
CA THR A 31 8.64 9.81 -17.33
C THR A 31 7.81 8.71 -16.71
N THR A 32 7.55 7.66 -17.47
CA THR A 32 6.95 6.43 -16.95
C THR A 32 7.99 5.33 -16.89
N MET A 33 7.85 4.42 -15.94
CA MET A 33 8.70 3.23 -15.80
C MET A 33 7.86 1.98 -16.01
N ASN A 34 8.50 0.89 -16.45
CA ASN A 34 7.86 -0.42 -16.49
C ASN A 34 7.59 -0.94 -15.07
N ASN A 35 6.71 -1.94 -15.00
CA ASN A 35 6.32 -2.58 -13.75
C ASN A 35 7.12 -3.88 -13.47
N ASN A 36 8.36 -3.94 -13.97
CA ASN A 36 9.18 -5.14 -13.87
C ASN A 36 9.88 -5.17 -12.50
N VAL A 37 9.35 -5.98 -11.58
CA VAL A 37 9.83 -6.02 -10.20
C VAL A 37 10.92 -7.07 -10.04
N PHE A 38 10.75 -8.27 -10.62
CA PHE A 38 11.64 -9.41 -10.37
C PHE A 38 12.43 -9.89 -11.59
N GLY A 39 12.32 -9.22 -12.72
CA GLY A 39 13.01 -9.59 -13.95
C GLY A 39 12.42 -10.82 -14.63
N THR A 40 12.90 -11.10 -15.83
CA THR A 40 12.50 -12.25 -16.65
C THR A 40 13.50 -13.41 -16.58
N GLU A 41 14.61 -13.21 -15.87
CA GLU A 41 15.71 -14.16 -15.74
C GLU A 41 16.16 -14.31 -14.28
N GLY A 42 16.87 -15.39 -13.97
CA GLY A 42 17.38 -15.66 -12.64
C GLY A 42 16.33 -16.25 -11.67
N PRO A 43 16.71 -16.47 -10.40
CA PRO A 43 15.89 -17.22 -9.44
C PRO A 43 14.61 -16.50 -9.01
N MET A 44 14.59 -15.17 -9.07
CA MET A 44 13.43 -14.35 -8.68
C MET A 44 12.38 -14.22 -9.79
N SER A 45 12.74 -14.54 -11.05
CA SER A 45 11.83 -14.39 -12.20
C SER A 45 10.53 -15.20 -12.07
N VAL A 46 10.51 -16.26 -11.26
CA VAL A 46 9.29 -17.02 -10.97
C VAL A 46 8.19 -16.16 -10.35
N LEU A 47 8.57 -15.16 -9.55
CA LEU A 47 7.63 -14.22 -8.92
C LEU A 47 7.05 -13.19 -9.90
N GLN A 48 7.62 -13.07 -11.10
CA GLN A 48 7.12 -12.19 -12.16
C GLN A 48 6.12 -12.92 -13.08
N LYS A 49 6.07 -14.26 -13.04
CA LYS A 49 5.22 -15.09 -13.90
C LYS A 49 3.88 -15.37 -13.24
N ARG A 50 2.82 -15.46 -14.05
CA ARG A 50 1.51 -15.93 -13.60
C ARG A 50 1.60 -17.41 -13.19
N GLU A 51 0.92 -17.79 -12.12
CA GLU A 51 1.02 -19.12 -11.53
C GLU A 51 0.57 -20.24 -12.47
N TRP A 52 -0.37 -19.96 -13.39
CA TRP A 52 -0.80 -20.92 -14.41
C TRP A 52 0.22 -21.10 -15.54
N GLU A 53 1.19 -20.19 -15.67
CA GLU A 53 2.32 -20.29 -16.61
C GLU A 53 3.54 -21.00 -15.98
N TRP A 54 3.47 -21.37 -14.69
CA TRP A 54 4.57 -22.01 -14.00
C TRP A 54 4.84 -23.43 -14.49
N SER A 55 6.07 -23.66 -14.94
CA SER A 55 6.62 -24.98 -15.21
C SER A 55 6.89 -25.77 -13.92
N LEU A 56 7.21 -27.07 -14.05
CA LEU A 56 7.66 -27.88 -12.92
C LEU A 56 8.91 -27.27 -12.26
N LYS A 57 9.82 -26.71 -13.05
CA LYS A 57 11.02 -26.02 -12.55
C LYS A 57 10.64 -24.82 -11.69
N ASP A 58 9.71 -23.98 -12.16
CA ASP A 58 9.24 -22.79 -11.41
C ASP A 58 8.63 -23.18 -10.06
N ARG A 59 7.80 -24.24 -10.03
CA ARG A 59 7.20 -24.77 -8.79
C ARG A 59 8.24 -25.25 -7.80
N ILE A 60 9.27 -25.98 -8.26
CA ILE A 60 10.38 -26.44 -7.42
C ILE A 60 11.18 -25.24 -6.90
N THR A 61 11.48 -24.25 -7.76
CA THR A 61 12.18 -23.02 -7.37
C THR A 61 11.42 -22.26 -6.29
N MET A 62 10.11 -22.07 -6.46
CA MET A 62 9.27 -21.38 -5.48
C MET A 62 9.21 -22.15 -4.15
N ALA A 63 9.02 -23.47 -4.18
CA ALA A 63 8.99 -24.30 -2.98
C ALA A 63 10.33 -24.29 -2.23
N GLY A 64 11.45 -24.34 -2.96
CA GLY A 64 12.80 -24.21 -2.42
C GLY A 64 13.04 -22.85 -1.79
N MET A 65 12.67 -21.77 -2.49
CA MET A 65 12.79 -20.40 -1.99
C MET A 65 11.98 -20.20 -0.71
N LYS A 66 10.70 -20.59 -0.68
CA LYS A 66 9.87 -20.53 0.52
C LYS A 66 10.49 -21.31 1.67
N SER A 67 10.88 -22.56 1.44
CA SER A 67 11.47 -23.43 2.46
C SER A 67 12.77 -22.86 3.05
N ALA A 68 13.60 -22.24 2.21
CA ALA A 68 14.82 -21.59 2.66
C ALA A 68 14.50 -20.33 3.50
N LEU A 69 13.60 -19.47 3.01
CA LEU A 69 13.20 -18.24 3.70
C LEU A 69 12.55 -18.53 5.06
N ASP A 70 11.68 -19.54 5.15
CA ASP A 70 11.01 -19.94 6.40
C ASP A 70 12.00 -20.31 7.52
N ARG A 71 13.21 -20.77 7.14
CA ARG A 71 14.28 -21.17 8.09
C ARG A 71 15.30 -20.06 8.33
N MET A 72 15.23 -18.95 7.60
CA MET A 72 16.20 -17.86 7.70
C MET A 72 15.82 -16.86 8.81
N PRO A 73 16.82 -16.33 9.55
CA PRO A 73 16.60 -15.18 10.42
C PRO A 73 15.99 -14.00 9.65
N GLN A 74 15.09 -13.26 10.30
CA GLN A 74 14.38 -12.11 9.71
C GLN A 74 15.33 -11.06 9.13
N ARG A 75 16.45 -10.77 9.82
CA ARG A 75 17.47 -9.84 9.33
C ARG A 75 18.06 -10.27 7.99
N THR A 76 18.34 -11.56 7.83
CA THR A 76 18.87 -12.13 6.58
C THR A 76 17.84 -12.04 5.46
N ARG A 77 16.57 -12.42 5.72
CA ARG A 77 15.48 -12.27 4.75
C ARG A 77 15.37 -10.82 4.27
N ARG A 78 15.33 -9.87 5.21
CA ARG A 78 15.27 -8.43 4.90
C ARG A 78 16.46 -7.98 4.06
N SER A 79 17.67 -8.43 4.39
CA SER A 79 18.87 -8.07 3.63
C SER A 79 18.82 -8.59 2.19
N ILE A 80 18.38 -9.82 1.97
CA ILE A 80 18.25 -10.40 0.62
C ILE A 80 17.28 -9.56 -0.21
N PHE A 81 16.08 -9.33 0.32
CA PHE A 81 15.04 -8.63 -0.41
C PHE A 81 15.37 -7.14 -0.62
N ASN A 82 15.92 -6.45 0.37
CA ASN A 82 16.35 -5.05 0.21
C ASN A 82 17.56 -4.87 -0.73
N SER A 83 18.35 -5.93 -0.96
CA SER A 83 19.45 -5.88 -1.94
C SER A 83 18.98 -6.06 -3.38
N TRP A 84 17.74 -6.49 -3.58
CA TRP A 84 17.19 -6.69 -4.91
C TRP A 84 16.97 -5.36 -5.63
N GLN A 85 17.58 -5.21 -6.79
CA GLN A 85 17.40 -4.06 -7.67
C GLN A 85 16.45 -4.47 -8.78
N ALA A 86 15.22 -3.94 -8.73
CA ALA A 86 14.23 -4.16 -9.77
C ALA A 86 14.76 -3.61 -11.12
N PRO A 87 14.67 -4.38 -12.22
CA PRO A 87 15.14 -3.98 -13.55
C PRO A 87 14.15 -2.99 -14.21
N HIS A 88 13.90 -1.89 -13.51
CA HIS A 88 13.02 -0.85 -14.01
C HIS A 88 13.62 -0.20 -15.25
N ALA A 89 12.81 -0.09 -16.29
CA ALA A 89 13.17 0.60 -17.53
C ALA A 89 12.19 1.72 -17.79
N MET A 90 12.70 2.83 -18.30
CA MET A 90 11.88 3.94 -18.77
C MET A 90 11.05 3.49 -19.98
N THR A 91 9.74 3.72 -19.93
CA THR A 91 8.80 3.34 -20.97
C THR A 91 8.37 4.52 -21.84
N SER A 92 8.40 5.73 -21.29
CA SER A 92 8.11 6.95 -22.04
C SER A 92 8.70 8.19 -21.38
N VAL A 93 8.85 9.26 -22.18
CA VAL A 93 9.26 10.60 -21.75
C VAL A 93 8.37 11.61 -22.43
N GLN A 94 7.78 12.51 -21.65
CA GLN A 94 6.96 13.62 -22.13
C GLN A 94 7.54 14.91 -21.58
N ALA A 95 7.58 15.96 -22.39
CA ALA A 95 8.10 17.26 -21.98
C ALA A 95 7.32 18.40 -22.63
N GLY A 96 6.94 19.42 -21.85
CA GLY A 96 6.14 20.54 -22.36
C GLY A 96 5.21 21.17 -21.33
N GLU A 97 4.01 21.55 -21.80
CA GLU A 97 2.95 22.14 -20.97
C GLU A 97 2.40 21.10 -19.99
N VAL A 98 2.18 21.53 -18.74
CA VAL A 98 1.89 20.69 -17.58
C VAL A 98 0.72 19.72 -17.82
N GLU A 99 -0.44 20.22 -18.21
CA GLU A 99 -1.64 19.39 -18.34
C GLU A 99 -1.56 18.47 -19.57
N ALA A 100 -1.00 18.98 -20.67
CA ALA A 100 -0.77 18.19 -21.88
C ALA A 100 0.21 17.02 -21.63
N VAL A 101 1.30 17.28 -20.89
CA VAL A 101 2.26 16.27 -20.48
C VAL A 101 1.60 15.24 -19.57
N HIS A 102 0.90 15.70 -18.52
CA HIS A 102 0.27 14.81 -17.54
C HIS A 102 -0.76 13.85 -18.16
N LYS A 103 -1.54 14.34 -19.12
CA LYS A 103 -2.49 13.51 -19.87
C LYS A 103 -1.79 12.35 -20.58
N LEU A 104 -0.73 12.63 -21.34
CA LEU A 104 0.01 11.61 -22.09
C LEU A 104 0.72 10.63 -21.15
N THR A 105 1.28 11.11 -20.04
CA THR A 105 1.91 10.25 -19.03
C THR A 105 0.88 9.28 -18.43
N THR A 106 -0.29 9.77 -18.05
CA THR A 106 -1.31 8.94 -17.42
C THR A 106 -1.94 7.95 -18.39
N GLU A 107 -2.08 8.28 -19.67
CA GLU A 107 -2.41 7.32 -20.74
C GLU A 107 -1.40 6.15 -20.80
N ASN A 108 -0.09 6.44 -20.70
CA ASN A 108 0.96 5.42 -20.66
C ASN A 108 0.95 4.58 -19.38
N VAL A 109 0.61 5.18 -18.24
CA VAL A 109 0.44 4.46 -16.96
C VAL A 109 -0.78 3.55 -17.02
N TYR A 110 -1.91 4.02 -17.55
CA TYR A 110 -3.14 3.25 -17.67
C TYR A 110 -2.99 2.06 -18.62
N ALA A 111 -2.31 2.24 -19.75
CA ALA A 111 -2.03 1.15 -20.68
C ALA A 111 -1.21 0.00 -20.04
N GLN A 112 -0.42 0.30 -19.01
CA GLN A 112 0.43 -0.69 -18.32
C GLN A 112 -0.23 -1.31 -17.08
N HIS A 113 -1.07 -0.56 -16.35
CA HIS A 113 -1.53 -0.98 -15.02
C HIS A 113 -3.00 -1.35 -14.95
N LEU A 114 -3.85 -0.89 -15.88
CA LEU A 114 -5.28 -1.20 -15.81
C LEU A 114 -5.54 -2.67 -16.12
N VAL A 115 -6.25 -3.32 -15.20
CA VAL A 115 -6.73 -4.70 -15.35
C VAL A 115 -8.25 -4.65 -15.29
N PRO A 116 -8.97 -5.06 -16.35
CA PRO A 116 -10.43 -5.12 -16.34
C PRO A 116 -10.93 -6.08 -15.26
N VAL A 117 -11.91 -5.64 -14.47
CA VAL A 117 -12.59 -6.44 -13.44
C VAL A 117 -14.10 -6.29 -13.62
N GLU A 118 -14.81 -7.42 -13.64
CA GLU A 118 -16.27 -7.44 -13.74
C GLU A 118 -16.90 -7.37 -12.34
N GLY A 119 -17.58 -6.26 -12.04
CA GLY A 119 -18.31 -6.10 -10.80
C GLY A 119 -17.44 -6.05 -9.53
N GLN A 120 -18.10 -6.04 -8.39
CA GLN A 120 -17.48 -6.04 -7.07
C GLN A 120 -17.68 -7.39 -6.39
N THR A 121 -16.75 -7.75 -5.51
CA THR A 121 -16.76 -8.99 -4.74
C THR A 121 -17.15 -8.78 -3.29
N ASP A 122 -17.53 -9.84 -2.59
CA ASP A 122 -17.79 -9.82 -1.14
C ASP A 122 -16.49 -9.80 -0.33
N ILE A 123 -15.45 -10.51 -0.79
CA ILE A 123 -14.16 -10.64 -0.11
C ILE A 123 -13.01 -10.29 -1.06
N LEU A 124 -12.25 -9.25 -0.73
CA LEU A 124 -11.01 -8.92 -1.41
C LEU A 124 -9.81 -9.43 -0.62
N THR A 125 -9.02 -10.31 -1.23
CA THR A 125 -7.79 -10.84 -0.63
C THR A 125 -6.55 -10.22 -1.26
N MET A 126 -5.54 -9.91 -0.45
CA MET A 126 -4.30 -9.27 -0.90
C MET A 126 -3.07 -9.83 -0.17
N GLY A 127 -2.01 -10.14 -0.91
CA GLY A 127 -0.67 -10.35 -0.35
C GLY A 127 0.08 -9.04 -0.27
N LEU A 128 0.55 -8.63 0.91
CA LEU A 128 1.31 -7.38 1.03
C LEU A 128 2.81 -7.66 0.96
N PRO A 129 3.57 -6.97 0.08
CA PRO A 129 5.01 -7.12 0.01
C PRO A 129 5.70 -6.53 1.25
N TYR A 130 6.98 -6.83 1.41
CA TYR A 130 7.81 -6.35 2.51
C TYR A 130 8.17 -4.84 2.41
N ILE A 131 7.78 -4.18 1.32
CA ILE A 131 8.19 -2.80 0.98
C ILE A 131 6.99 -1.94 0.58
N SER A 132 7.08 -0.68 0.97
CA SER A 132 6.20 0.43 0.67
C SER A 132 7.06 1.69 0.44
N PRO A 133 6.50 2.78 -0.09
CA PRO A 133 7.22 4.05 -0.23
C PRO A 133 7.83 4.57 1.07
N TYR A 134 7.30 4.17 2.23
CA TYR A 134 7.64 4.75 3.53
C TYR A 134 8.52 3.87 4.44
N ASN A 135 8.99 2.72 3.94
CA ASN A 135 9.95 1.86 4.67
C ASN A 135 11.20 1.48 3.88
N VAL A 136 11.61 2.31 2.91
CA VAL A 136 12.90 2.10 2.21
C VAL A 136 14.02 1.99 3.24
N ASN A 137 14.77 0.89 3.19
CA ASN A 137 15.82 0.53 4.17
C ASN A 137 15.36 0.46 5.64
N SER A 138 14.06 0.36 5.89
CA SER A 138 13.46 0.33 7.22
C SER A 138 12.52 -0.88 7.39
N ILE A 139 11.79 -0.91 8.49
CA ILE A 139 10.82 -1.95 8.85
C ILE A 139 9.45 -1.51 8.34
N LEU A 140 8.71 -2.42 7.69
CA LEU A 140 7.30 -2.22 7.40
C LEU A 140 6.50 -2.48 8.70
N ASN A 141 6.39 -1.43 9.52
CA ASN A 141 5.71 -1.47 10.82
C ASN A 141 4.18 -1.59 10.65
N PRO A 142 3.42 -1.91 11.72
CA PRO A 142 1.98 -2.20 11.61
C PRO A 142 1.15 -1.09 10.96
N ILE A 143 1.48 0.18 11.21
CA ILE A 143 0.78 1.33 10.61
C ILE A 143 1.02 1.37 9.10
N LEU A 144 2.26 1.09 8.67
CA LEU A 144 2.58 1.03 7.25
C LEU A 144 1.98 -0.19 6.54
N VAL A 145 1.73 -1.29 7.26
CA VAL A 145 0.98 -2.43 6.72
C VAL A 145 -0.47 -2.04 6.45
N ALA A 146 -1.13 -1.36 7.41
CA ALA A 146 -2.47 -0.82 7.21
C ALA A 146 -2.49 0.15 6.03
N CYS A 147 -1.55 1.10 5.98
CA CYS A 147 -1.45 2.07 4.89
C CYS A 147 -1.19 1.40 3.52
N LEU A 148 -0.30 0.41 3.43
CA LEU A 148 -0.03 -0.28 2.16
C LEU A 148 -1.26 -1.04 1.64
N GLY A 149 -1.97 -1.74 2.52
CA GLY A 149 -3.15 -2.49 2.12
C GLY A 149 -4.37 -1.61 1.86
N LEU A 150 -4.72 -0.74 2.82
CA LEU A 150 -5.97 0.02 2.85
C LEU A 150 -5.82 1.43 2.27
N GLY A 151 -4.65 2.05 2.41
CA GLY A 151 -4.35 3.35 1.82
C GLY A 151 -3.92 3.25 0.35
N TYR A 152 -3.06 2.29 0.01
CA TYR A 152 -2.63 2.07 -1.37
C TYR A 152 -3.48 1.04 -2.10
N PHE A 153 -3.31 -0.25 -1.81
CA PHE A 153 -3.83 -1.32 -2.70
C PHE A 153 -5.35 -1.28 -2.84
N PHE A 154 -6.08 -1.03 -1.76
CA PHE A 154 -7.53 -0.83 -1.81
C PHE A 154 -7.93 0.31 -2.76
N ASN A 155 -7.17 1.41 -2.77
CA ASN A 155 -7.45 2.60 -3.58
C ASN A 155 -6.85 2.53 -5.00
N LEU A 156 -6.20 1.43 -5.39
CA LEU A 156 -5.71 1.20 -6.74
C LEU A 156 -6.83 0.69 -7.65
N TYR A 157 -7.85 1.53 -7.87
CA TYR A 157 -8.92 1.26 -8.83
C TYR A 157 -9.30 2.48 -9.68
N ARG A 158 -10.06 2.19 -10.73
CA ARG A 158 -10.85 3.12 -11.54
C ARG A 158 -12.31 2.68 -11.48
N GLY A 159 -13.25 3.62 -11.44
CA GLY A 159 -14.67 3.32 -11.29
C GLY A 159 -15.08 3.19 -9.82
N ARG A 160 -14.88 2.01 -9.23
CA ARG A 160 -15.29 1.66 -7.85
C ARG A 160 -14.33 0.63 -7.21
N PRO A 161 -14.26 0.52 -5.87
CA PRO A 161 -13.39 -0.46 -5.22
C PRO A 161 -13.73 -1.89 -5.67
N PRO A 162 -12.74 -2.82 -5.78
CA PRO A 162 -13.02 -4.21 -6.18
C PRO A 162 -13.89 -4.99 -5.20
N VAL A 163 -13.96 -4.55 -3.93
CA VAL A 163 -14.86 -5.10 -2.91
C VAL A 163 -16.08 -4.20 -2.77
N ARG A 164 -17.27 -4.79 -2.60
CA ARG A 164 -18.50 -4.03 -2.36
C ARG A 164 -18.49 -3.37 -0.99
N GLU A 165 -19.34 -2.37 -0.83
CA GLU A 165 -19.57 -1.74 0.48
C GLU A 165 -20.07 -2.80 1.48
N GLY A 166 -19.55 -2.73 2.72
CA GLY A 166 -19.79 -3.73 3.77
C GLY A 166 -19.13 -5.09 3.53
N GLY A 167 -18.30 -5.23 2.49
CA GLY A 167 -17.51 -6.44 2.25
C GLY A 167 -16.32 -6.59 3.21
N VAL A 168 -15.49 -7.62 2.98
CA VAL A 168 -14.34 -7.95 3.83
C VAL A 168 -13.03 -7.83 3.05
N VAL A 169 -12.04 -7.21 3.66
CA VAL A 169 -10.65 -7.21 3.17
C VAL A 169 -9.81 -8.17 3.99
N ILE A 170 -9.14 -9.11 3.32
CA ILE A 170 -8.20 -10.06 3.95
C ILE A 170 -6.80 -9.78 3.42
N MET A 171 -5.89 -9.37 4.30
CA MET A 171 -4.49 -9.10 3.97
C MET A 171 -3.59 -10.19 4.53
N SER A 172 -2.63 -10.67 3.77
CA SER A 172 -1.60 -11.60 4.28
C SER A 172 -0.29 -10.86 4.52
N HIS A 173 0.10 -10.71 5.79
CA HIS A 173 1.35 -10.04 6.16
C HIS A 173 1.76 -10.33 7.62
N PRO A 174 3.07 -10.57 7.91
CA PRO A 174 3.55 -10.84 9.28
C PRO A 174 3.31 -9.74 10.32
N THR A 175 3.15 -8.50 9.87
CA THR A 175 2.73 -7.33 10.67
C THR A 175 3.46 -7.25 12.02
N PRO A 176 4.81 -7.18 12.01
CA PRO A 176 5.59 -7.27 13.24
C PRO A 176 5.33 -6.05 14.12
N TRP A 177 5.23 -6.23 15.45
CA TRP A 177 5.27 -5.13 16.41
C TRP A 177 6.70 -4.60 16.53
N GLU A 178 7.18 -3.95 15.47
CA GLU A 178 8.54 -3.45 15.35
C GLU A 178 8.55 -2.10 14.64
N PHE A 179 9.38 -1.18 15.15
CA PHE A 179 9.54 0.16 14.62
C PHE A 179 11.02 0.50 14.56
N HIS A 180 11.42 1.28 13.55
CA HIS A 180 12.80 1.76 13.47
C HIS A 180 12.90 3.10 14.23
N PRO A 181 13.59 3.16 15.38
CA PRO A 181 13.54 4.33 16.27
C PRO A 181 14.14 5.60 15.65
N VAL A 182 15.00 5.46 14.62
CA VAL A 182 15.58 6.61 13.91
C VAL A 182 14.71 7.09 12.75
N HIS A 183 14.01 6.18 12.06
CA HIS A 183 13.22 6.55 10.87
C HIS A 183 11.77 6.88 11.24
N HIS A 184 11.24 6.17 12.23
CA HIS A 184 9.84 6.20 12.62
C HIS A 184 9.65 6.48 14.12
N PRO A 185 10.32 7.48 14.73
CA PRO A 185 10.19 7.76 16.17
C PRO A 185 8.74 8.09 16.56
N SER A 186 8.08 8.98 15.81
CA SER A 186 6.68 9.37 16.07
C SER A 186 5.68 8.24 15.84
N TYR A 187 6.03 7.22 15.05
CA TYR A 187 5.16 6.06 14.85
C TYR A 187 5.05 5.21 16.12
N ILE A 188 6.12 5.17 16.93
CA ILE A 188 6.13 4.44 18.20
C ILE A 188 5.09 5.07 19.12
N ASP A 189 5.17 6.38 19.31
CA ASP A 189 4.26 7.12 20.19
C ASP A 189 2.83 7.15 19.65
N PHE A 190 2.64 7.28 18.33
CA PHE A 190 1.32 7.14 17.72
C PHE A 190 0.73 5.76 17.99
N PHE A 191 1.52 4.69 17.84
CA PHE A 191 1.06 3.33 18.06
C PHE A 191 0.73 3.06 19.52
N ASP A 192 1.54 3.55 20.46
CA ASP A 192 1.41 3.26 21.88
C ASP A 192 0.49 4.21 22.65
N GLN A 193 0.32 5.44 22.16
CA GLN A 193 -0.46 6.47 22.85
C GLN A 193 -1.76 6.82 22.14
N VAL A 194 -1.78 6.84 20.80
CA VAL A 194 -2.97 7.27 20.04
C VAL A 194 -3.86 6.08 19.71
N LEU A 195 -3.32 5.03 19.08
CA LEU A 195 -4.09 3.83 18.71
C LEU A 195 -4.56 2.98 19.91
N THR A 196 -4.11 3.29 21.12
CA THR A 196 -4.67 2.74 22.36
C THR A 196 -5.95 3.44 22.80
N GLN A 197 -6.17 4.68 22.35
CA GLN A 197 -7.28 5.52 22.76
C GLN A 197 -8.36 5.63 21.69
N THR A 198 -7.98 5.70 20.42
CA THR A 198 -8.93 5.86 19.31
C THR A 198 -8.40 5.32 17.99
N HIS A 199 -9.32 4.89 17.13
CA HIS A 199 -9.08 4.62 15.70
C HIS A 199 -9.73 5.68 14.79
N ASP A 200 -10.50 6.61 15.37
CA ASP A 200 -11.26 7.65 14.66
C ASP A 200 -10.34 8.81 14.24
N PRO A 201 -10.18 9.06 12.92
CA PRO A 201 -9.38 10.17 12.39
C PRO A 201 -9.79 11.55 12.90
N VAL A 202 -11.09 11.78 13.14
CA VAL A 202 -11.59 13.09 13.62
C VAL A 202 -11.07 13.35 15.04
N VAL A 203 -11.21 12.35 15.92
CA VAL A 203 -10.69 12.41 17.30
C VAL A 203 -9.17 12.58 17.29
N MET A 204 -8.46 11.87 16.40
CA MET A 204 -7.01 12.00 16.25
C MET A 204 -6.59 13.43 15.88
N SER A 205 -7.27 14.02 14.90
CA SER A 205 -6.96 15.35 14.40
C SER A 205 -7.19 16.43 15.46
N GLU A 206 -8.31 16.35 16.19
CA GLU A 206 -8.67 17.33 17.20
C GLU A 206 -7.81 17.25 18.47
N GLN A 207 -7.42 16.04 18.90
CA GLN A 207 -6.83 15.83 20.23
C GLN A 207 -5.32 15.59 20.23
N PHE A 208 -4.75 15.04 19.15
CA PHE A 208 -3.36 14.57 19.14
C PHE A 208 -2.50 15.19 18.04
N GLU A 209 -3.06 15.42 16.84
CA GLU A 209 -2.26 15.77 15.67
C GLU A 209 -1.42 17.04 15.88
N LYS A 210 -1.99 18.08 16.48
CA LYS A 210 -1.27 19.34 16.74
C LYS A 210 -0.07 19.16 17.65
N SER A 211 -0.17 18.37 18.72
CA SER A 211 0.96 18.18 19.64
C SER A 211 2.10 17.44 18.95
N PHE A 212 1.81 16.43 18.13
CA PHE A 212 2.81 15.76 17.30
C PHE A 212 3.40 16.67 16.21
N ALA A 213 2.60 17.61 15.66
CA ALA A 213 3.06 18.54 14.63
C ALA A 213 4.03 19.59 15.17
N GLU A 214 3.76 20.08 16.37
CA GLU A 214 4.47 21.19 17.00
C GLU A 214 5.58 20.73 17.97
N ASP A 215 5.66 19.44 18.28
CA ASP A 215 6.69 18.87 19.14
C ASP A 215 8.11 19.16 18.60
N GLU A 216 8.90 19.86 19.42
CA GLU A 216 10.24 20.31 19.04
C GLU A 216 11.23 19.15 18.88
N TRP A 217 11.02 18.02 19.58
CA TRP A 217 11.87 16.85 19.42
C TRP A 217 11.63 16.18 18.07
N TYR A 218 10.39 15.95 17.66
CA TYR A 218 10.11 15.41 16.32
C TYR A 218 10.56 16.36 15.21
N ARG A 219 10.36 17.67 15.38
CA ARG A 219 10.85 18.68 14.42
C ARG A 219 12.37 18.68 14.32
N HIS A 220 13.07 18.52 15.44
CA HIS A 220 14.51 18.37 15.45
C HIS A 220 14.93 17.13 14.67
N LEU A 221 14.41 15.94 15.01
CA LEU A 221 14.74 14.69 14.34
C LEU A 221 14.43 14.72 12.83
N TYR A 222 13.32 15.32 12.43
CA TYR A 222 12.96 15.49 11.01
C TYR A 222 13.97 16.39 10.25
N ARG A 223 14.49 17.44 10.91
CA ARG A 223 15.40 18.41 10.28
C ARG A 223 16.87 17.97 10.31
N THR A 224 17.28 17.21 11.32
CA THR A 224 18.70 16.92 11.60
C THR A 224 19.04 15.43 11.50
N SER A 225 18.05 14.55 11.28
CA SER A 225 18.23 13.10 11.17
C SER A 225 17.44 12.53 9.98
N TYR A 226 17.19 11.22 10.00
CA TYR A 226 16.48 10.47 8.96
C TYR A 226 15.01 10.17 9.32
N ALA A 227 14.45 10.91 10.29
CA ALA A 227 13.10 10.67 10.78
C ALA A 227 12.05 11.29 9.85
N TYR A 228 10.89 10.64 9.74
CA TYR A 228 9.68 11.29 9.24
C TYR A 228 9.19 12.37 10.23
N HIS A 229 8.45 13.35 9.71
CA HIS A 229 7.82 14.38 10.53
C HIS A 229 6.85 13.78 11.56
N GLY A 230 6.67 14.46 12.69
CA GLY A 230 5.84 13.99 13.82
C GLY A 230 4.41 13.58 13.43
N VAL A 231 3.76 14.33 12.54
CA VAL A 231 2.40 14.00 12.03
C VAL A 231 2.33 12.90 10.98
N HIS A 232 3.45 12.46 10.42
CA HIS A 232 3.44 11.48 9.32
C HIS A 232 2.64 10.18 9.60
N PRO A 233 2.69 9.54 10.80
CA PRO A 233 1.85 8.37 11.08
C PRO A 233 0.34 8.65 11.02
N PHE A 234 -0.11 9.88 11.34
CA PHE A 234 -1.52 10.26 11.23
C PHE A 234 -1.98 10.21 9.77
N TYR A 235 -1.20 10.80 8.86
CA TYR A 235 -1.55 10.77 7.43
C TYR A 235 -1.52 9.36 6.84
N MET A 236 -0.64 8.48 7.32
CA MET A 236 -0.68 7.07 6.94
C MET A 236 -1.96 6.38 7.41
N TRP A 237 -2.45 6.74 8.59
CA TRP A 237 -3.71 6.24 9.11
C TRP A 237 -4.91 6.81 8.34
N TYR A 238 -4.94 8.12 8.11
CA TYR A 238 -6.04 8.80 7.40
C TYR A 238 -6.17 8.36 5.95
N TRP A 239 -5.08 7.94 5.31
CA TRP A 239 -5.17 7.33 3.98
C TRP A 239 -6.03 6.05 3.99
N CYS A 240 -6.10 5.35 5.12
CA CYS A 240 -6.94 4.17 5.25
C CYS A 240 -8.43 4.50 5.40
N SER A 241 -8.80 5.74 5.74
CA SER A 241 -10.17 6.11 6.14
C SER A 241 -11.23 5.70 5.12
N HIS A 242 -11.00 5.97 3.83
CA HIS A 242 -11.95 5.57 2.79
C HIS A 242 -12.20 4.05 2.78
N ALA A 243 -11.15 3.24 2.91
CA ALA A 243 -11.29 1.79 2.95
C ALA A 243 -11.97 1.33 4.24
N LEU A 244 -11.62 1.92 5.39
CA LEU A 244 -12.18 1.57 6.70
C LEU A 244 -13.66 1.93 6.83
N GLU A 245 -14.11 3.02 6.20
CA GLU A 245 -15.53 3.38 6.10
C GLU A 245 -16.29 2.46 5.13
N HIS A 246 -15.64 2.02 4.06
CA HIS A 246 -16.25 1.21 3.01
C HIS A 246 -16.44 -0.27 3.39
N VAL A 247 -15.48 -0.85 4.13
CA VAL A 247 -15.49 -2.29 4.45
C VAL A 247 -16.12 -2.58 5.80
N GLY A 248 -16.83 -3.71 5.91
CA GLY A 248 -17.39 -4.16 7.19
C GLY A 248 -16.35 -4.80 8.11
N GLN A 249 -15.24 -5.29 7.54
CA GLN A 249 -14.18 -5.95 8.32
C GLN A 249 -12.83 -6.00 7.58
N VAL A 250 -11.76 -5.86 8.36
CA VAL A 250 -10.39 -6.11 7.93
C VAL A 250 -9.79 -7.27 8.73
N ILE A 251 -9.23 -8.25 8.03
CA ILE A 251 -8.60 -9.44 8.61
C ILE A 251 -7.15 -9.51 8.15
N ILE A 252 -6.22 -9.78 9.06
CA ILE A 252 -4.80 -10.00 8.73
C ILE A 252 -4.41 -11.44 9.02
N VAL A 253 -4.00 -12.16 7.96
CA VAL A 253 -3.49 -13.53 8.02
C VAL A 253 -2.00 -13.52 8.32
N GLY A 254 -1.60 -14.27 9.36
CA GLY A 254 -0.20 -14.46 9.75
C GLY A 254 0.44 -13.28 10.50
N GLY A 255 -0.34 -12.27 10.87
CA GLY A 255 0.13 -11.08 11.59
C GLY A 255 0.42 -11.32 13.08
N ASP A 256 1.29 -10.52 13.70
CA ASP A 256 1.39 -10.47 15.17
C ASP A 256 0.03 -10.10 15.76
N VAL A 257 -0.54 -11.03 16.54
CA VAL A 257 -1.89 -10.92 17.09
C VAL A 257 -2.10 -9.62 17.87
N ARG A 258 -1.10 -9.16 18.62
CA ARG A 258 -1.22 -7.96 19.44
C ARG A 258 -1.15 -6.71 18.55
N ALA A 259 -0.27 -6.71 17.55
CA ALA A 259 -0.17 -5.59 16.60
C ALA A 259 -1.45 -5.43 15.79
N VAL A 260 -1.97 -6.53 15.23
CA VAL A 260 -3.22 -6.53 14.44
C VAL A 260 -4.40 -6.03 15.27
N ARG A 261 -4.51 -6.45 16.54
CA ARG A 261 -5.54 -5.96 17.45
C ARG A 261 -5.37 -4.48 17.81
N ARG A 262 -4.14 -3.97 17.96
CA ARG A 262 -3.89 -2.54 18.18
C ARG A 262 -4.37 -1.69 17.01
N LEU A 263 -4.34 -2.21 15.79
CA LEU A 263 -4.91 -1.56 14.60
C LEU A 263 -6.45 -1.64 14.53
N GLY A 264 -7.12 -2.35 15.45
CA GLY A 264 -8.57 -2.57 15.40
C GLY A 264 -9.01 -3.65 14.41
N PHE A 265 -8.08 -4.49 13.91
CA PHE A 265 -8.37 -5.53 12.92
C PHE A 265 -8.45 -6.94 13.55
N LYS A 266 -8.98 -7.91 12.80
CA LYS A 266 -9.02 -9.31 13.23
C LYS A 266 -7.76 -10.08 12.80
N PRO A 267 -7.01 -10.71 13.72
CA PRO A 267 -5.93 -11.61 13.34
C PRO A 267 -6.46 -13.01 13.01
N ALA A 268 -5.93 -13.62 11.95
CA ALA A 268 -6.18 -15.01 11.56
C ALA A 268 -4.85 -15.76 11.38
N SER A 269 -4.81 -17.05 11.73
CA SER A 269 -3.60 -17.87 11.58
C SER A 269 -3.45 -18.38 10.15
N THR A 270 -4.56 -18.74 9.52
CA THR A 270 -4.61 -19.22 8.13
C THR A 270 -5.63 -18.46 7.30
N LEU A 271 -5.54 -18.59 5.97
CA LEU A 271 -6.56 -18.05 5.06
C LEU A 271 -7.92 -18.72 5.29
N GLN A 272 -7.94 -20.00 5.67
CA GLN A 272 -9.19 -20.70 5.97
C GLN A 272 -9.89 -20.10 7.19
N ASP A 273 -9.15 -19.82 8.27
CA ASP A 273 -9.71 -19.15 9.45
C ASP A 273 -10.24 -17.76 9.10
N ALA A 274 -9.53 -17.02 8.23
CA ALA A 274 -9.95 -15.70 7.79
C ALA A 274 -11.25 -15.75 6.96
N LEU A 275 -11.42 -16.76 6.10
CA LEU A 275 -12.65 -16.96 5.33
C LEU A 275 -13.82 -17.37 6.23
N GLU A 276 -13.56 -18.19 7.26
CA GLU A 276 -14.57 -18.52 8.27
C GLU A 276 -15.01 -17.26 9.03
N MET A 277 -14.07 -16.45 9.51
CA MET A 277 -14.36 -15.16 10.15
C MET A 277 -15.11 -14.18 9.24
N ALA A 278 -14.77 -14.15 7.95
CA ALA A 278 -15.44 -13.29 6.97
C ALA A 278 -16.90 -13.72 6.75
N SER A 279 -17.20 -15.01 6.89
CA SER A 279 -18.56 -15.53 6.70
C SER A 279 -19.59 -14.99 7.70
N ASP A 280 -19.14 -14.51 8.88
CA ASP A 280 -19.97 -13.79 9.85
C ASP A 280 -20.51 -12.45 9.30
N VAL A 281 -19.82 -11.88 8.31
CA VAL A 281 -20.11 -10.56 7.73
C VAL A 281 -20.82 -10.69 6.38
N VAL A 282 -20.32 -11.58 5.52
CA VAL A 282 -20.76 -11.66 4.12
C VAL A 282 -21.47 -12.98 3.75
N GLY A 283 -21.64 -13.88 4.71
CA GLY A 283 -22.23 -15.20 4.48
C GLY A 283 -21.24 -16.22 3.93
N ARG A 284 -21.69 -17.47 3.79
CA ARG A 284 -20.86 -18.61 3.39
C ARG A 284 -20.66 -18.74 1.88
N ASP A 285 -21.61 -18.25 1.08
CA ASP A 285 -21.57 -18.31 -0.38
C ASP A 285 -21.03 -17.01 -0.99
N ALA A 286 -20.01 -16.44 -0.34
CA ALA A 286 -19.41 -15.16 -0.70
C ALA A 286 -18.48 -15.29 -1.92
N THR A 287 -18.54 -14.31 -2.82
CA THR A 287 -17.59 -14.18 -3.92
C THR A 287 -16.23 -13.70 -3.40
N ILE A 288 -15.14 -14.09 -4.08
CA ILE A 288 -13.78 -13.74 -3.69
C ILE A 288 -12.99 -13.24 -4.90
N THR A 289 -12.30 -12.10 -4.74
CA THR A 289 -11.28 -11.63 -5.67
C THR A 289 -9.92 -11.60 -4.98
N HIS A 290 -8.88 -12.05 -5.69
CA HIS A 290 -7.49 -11.95 -5.22
C HIS A 290 -6.73 -10.90 -6.02
N LEU A 291 -6.25 -9.85 -5.35
CA LEU A 291 -5.36 -8.87 -5.94
C LEU A 291 -3.91 -9.35 -5.74
N HIS A 292 -3.35 -9.90 -6.82
CA HIS A 292 -1.98 -10.37 -6.84
C HIS A 292 -1.02 -9.20 -7.10
N ASN A 293 -0.28 -8.79 -6.07
CA ASN A 293 0.80 -7.81 -6.15
C ASN A 293 2.07 -8.38 -5.51
N PRO A 294 3.27 -8.08 -6.04
CA PRO A 294 3.56 -7.38 -7.32
C PRO A 294 3.37 -8.27 -8.58
N PRO A 295 3.39 -7.72 -9.80
CA PRO A 295 3.59 -6.30 -10.17
C PRO A 295 2.36 -5.43 -9.83
N ILE A 296 2.55 -4.11 -9.65
CA ILE A 296 1.48 -3.20 -9.20
C ILE A 296 0.38 -3.08 -10.27
N LEU A 297 -0.85 -3.47 -9.96
CA LEU A 297 -2.00 -3.26 -10.86
C LEU A 297 -2.96 -2.19 -10.34
N MET A 298 -3.85 -1.74 -11.23
CA MET A 298 -5.01 -0.93 -10.92
C MET A 298 -6.25 -1.59 -11.50
N ALA A 299 -7.24 -1.89 -10.66
CA ALA A 299 -8.47 -2.54 -11.11
C ALA A 299 -9.37 -1.54 -11.86
N ASP A 300 -9.71 -1.82 -13.11
CA ASP A 300 -10.72 -1.07 -13.87
C ASP A 300 -12.06 -1.79 -13.71
N VAL A 301 -12.84 -1.37 -12.71
CA VAL A 301 -14.04 -2.09 -12.29
C VAL A 301 -15.25 -1.57 -13.05
N SER A 302 -15.81 -2.44 -13.89
CA SER A 302 -17.03 -2.20 -14.68
C SER A 302 -18.31 -2.57 -13.94
#